data_AF-A0A7J5EJA2-F1
#
_entry.id   AF-A0A7J5EJA2-F1
#
_cell.length_a   1.000
_cell.length_b   1.000
_cell.length_c   1.000
_cell.angle_alpha   90.00
_cell.angle_beta   90.00
_cell.angle_gamma   90.00
#
_symmetry.space_group_name_H-M   'P 1'
#
loop_
_entity.id
_entity.type
_entity.pdbx_description
1 polymer ?
#
loop_
_entity_poly.entity_id
_entity_poly.type
_entity_poly.pdbx_seq_one_letter_code
_entity_poly.pdbx_strand_id
1 'polypeptide(L)'
;MLLKEILIGFDIREMEYSYQDSWSQDRKETFLIIGNIIKPLSTDRDVWNSIFTMYENLKQNLPSWTNPWENLFEMTSYTDKIWKDHWKPSWIIGITLLSGVNLIAYDHVIPSGLEKNWMFLGYDVSDKYLLSGLTNCGYKPEEISLLKNKWKNHLNKYHLFDDPESATQFTNIANQRVPEHAPFNVYGLYLIEEHL
;
A
#
# COMPACT_ATOMS: atom_id res chain seq x y z
N MET A 1 -9.27 -12.90 -19.11
CA MET A 1 -10.11 -11.72 -18.76
C MET A 1 -9.17 -10.54 -18.69
N LEU A 2 -9.45 -9.43 -19.39
CA LEU A 2 -8.62 -8.23 -19.29
C LEU A 2 -8.86 -7.62 -17.91
N LEU A 3 -7.82 -7.59 -17.07
CA LEU A 3 -7.88 -6.88 -15.79
C LEU A 3 -7.86 -5.38 -16.08
N LYS A 4 -8.74 -4.64 -15.40
CA LYS A 4 -8.75 -3.18 -15.44
C LYS A 4 -8.24 -2.67 -14.10
N GLU A 5 -7.32 -1.73 -14.16
CA GLU A 5 -6.84 -1.02 -12.99
C GLU A 5 -7.67 0.25 -12.78
N ILE A 6 -8.15 0.46 -11.56
CA ILE A 6 -9.07 1.54 -11.20
C ILE A 6 -8.48 2.28 -10.02
N LEU A 7 -8.36 3.60 -10.11
CA LEU A 7 -7.95 4.45 -9.00
C LEU A 7 -9.06 4.47 -7.94
N ILE A 8 -8.73 4.11 -6.70
CA ILE A 8 -9.69 4.02 -5.60
C ILE A 8 -9.48 5.09 -4.52
N GLY A 9 -8.38 5.84 -4.61
CA GLY A 9 -8.15 7.02 -3.78
C GLY A 9 -6.69 7.32 -3.54
N PHE A 10 -6.45 8.12 -2.51
CA PHE A 10 -5.17 8.74 -2.19
C PHE A 10 -4.83 8.55 -0.71
N ASP A 11 -3.54 8.64 -0.39
CA ASP A 11 -3.05 8.70 0.98
C ASP A 11 -1.74 9.49 1.02
N ILE A 12 -1.32 9.87 2.23
CA ILE A 12 0.01 10.43 2.45
C ILE A 12 0.71 9.55 3.48
N ARG A 13 1.85 8.98 3.07
CA ARG A 13 2.54 7.93 3.83
C ARG A 13 3.89 8.42 4.32
N GLU A 14 4.24 8.05 5.54
CA GLU A 14 5.47 8.52 6.17
C GLU A 14 6.72 7.95 5.49
N MET A 15 7.75 8.81 5.37
CA MET A 15 9.09 8.46 4.94
C MET A 15 10.15 8.97 5.94
N GLU A 16 9.74 9.44 7.12
CA GLU A 16 10.62 9.95 8.18
C GLU A 16 11.43 8.81 8.82
N TYR A 17 10.82 7.64 8.99
CA TYR A 17 11.46 6.55 9.72
C TYR A 17 12.24 5.61 8.80
N SER A 18 13.48 5.36 9.21
CA SER A 18 14.32 4.31 8.64
C SER A 18 13.72 2.94 8.93
N TYR A 19 13.54 2.13 7.89
CA TYR A 19 13.11 0.73 8.00
C TYR A 19 14.09 -0.10 8.84
N GLN A 20 15.39 0.20 8.76
CA GLN A 20 16.38 -0.56 9.52
C GLN A 20 16.19 -0.42 11.02
N ASP A 21 15.74 0.74 11.46
CA ASP A 21 15.58 1.09 12.88
C ASP A 21 14.15 0.85 13.40
N SER A 22 13.13 0.99 12.54
CA SER A 22 11.72 0.87 12.93
C SER A 22 11.19 -0.57 12.93
N TRP A 23 11.87 -1.50 12.25
CA TRP A 23 11.48 -2.91 12.21
C TRP A 23 12.51 -3.78 12.93
N SER A 24 12.08 -4.50 13.98
CA SER A 24 12.91 -5.50 14.64
C SER A 24 13.26 -6.66 13.69
N GLN A 25 14.35 -7.38 13.98
CA GLN A 25 14.73 -8.54 13.18
C GLN A 25 13.61 -9.60 13.15
N ASP A 26 12.98 -9.88 14.29
CA ASP A 26 11.85 -10.80 14.38
C ASP A 26 10.68 -10.37 13.49
N ARG A 27 10.38 -9.06 13.43
CA ARG A 27 9.34 -8.55 12.53
C ARG A 27 9.72 -8.75 11.06
N LYS A 28 10.97 -8.44 10.68
CA LYS A 28 11.46 -8.65 9.32
C LYS A 28 11.37 -10.11 8.90
N GLU A 29 11.76 -11.02 9.79
CA GLU A 29 11.69 -12.46 9.55
C GLU A 29 10.27 -13.00 9.53
N THR A 30 9.38 -12.44 10.34
CA THR A 30 7.98 -12.87 10.40
C THR A 30 7.18 -12.38 9.18
N PHE A 31 7.46 -11.19 8.67
CA PHE A 31 6.54 -10.50 7.76
C PHE A 31 7.09 -10.25 6.36
N LEU A 32 8.35 -10.57 6.05
CA LEU A 32 8.93 -10.32 4.72
C LEU A 32 9.43 -11.59 4.04
N ILE A 33 9.11 -11.71 2.75
CA ILE A 33 9.72 -12.71 1.88
C ILE A 33 11.18 -12.34 1.55
N ILE A 34 11.54 -11.06 1.42
CA ILE A 34 12.92 -10.62 1.13
C ILE A 34 13.35 -9.57 2.15
N GLY A 35 14.56 -9.73 2.71
CA GLY A 35 15.05 -8.90 3.82
C GLY A 35 15.92 -7.71 3.41
N ASN A 36 16.56 -7.77 2.24
CA ASN A 36 17.40 -6.69 1.72
C ASN A 36 16.57 -5.71 0.88
N ILE A 37 15.81 -4.85 1.58
CA ILE A 37 14.92 -3.85 0.99
C ILE A 37 15.20 -2.46 1.58
N ILE A 38 14.76 -1.42 0.88
CA ILE A 38 14.86 -0.03 1.36
C ILE A 38 13.86 0.21 2.51
N LYS A 39 12.59 -0.10 2.25
CA LYS A 39 11.47 0.03 3.20
C LYS A 39 10.30 -0.77 2.66
N PRO A 40 9.60 -1.57 3.47
CA PRO A 40 8.38 -2.22 3.02
C PRO A 40 7.32 -1.14 2.79
N LEU A 41 6.86 -1.02 1.54
CA LEU A 41 5.70 -0.19 1.20
C LEU A 41 4.48 -1.12 1.12
N SER A 42 3.31 -0.60 1.48
CA SER A 42 2.09 -1.41 1.51
C SER A 42 0.85 -0.51 1.54
N THR A 43 -0.29 -1.04 1.06
CA THR A 43 -1.58 -0.39 1.34
C THR A 43 -1.93 -0.41 2.82
N ASP A 44 -1.38 -1.38 3.55
CA ASP A 44 -1.57 -1.59 4.97
C ASP A 44 -0.91 -0.48 5.79
N ARG A 45 -1.70 0.17 6.65
CA ARG A 45 -1.26 1.31 7.45
C ARG A 45 -0.51 0.93 8.70
N ASP A 46 -0.48 -0.35 9.07
CA ASP A 46 0.37 -0.83 10.16
C ASP A 46 1.77 -1.23 9.64
N VAL A 47 1.91 -1.39 8.31
CA VAL A 47 3.19 -1.65 7.63
C VAL A 47 3.84 -0.35 7.17
N TRP A 48 3.11 0.47 6.40
CA TRP A 48 3.56 1.77 5.91
C TRP A 48 2.60 2.84 6.40
N ASN A 49 2.97 3.54 7.47
CA ASN A 49 1.98 4.34 8.19
C ASN A 49 1.47 5.53 7.38
N SER A 50 0.16 5.77 7.46
CA SER A 50 -0.45 7.02 6.99
C SER A 50 -0.17 8.13 7.99
N ILE A 51 0.18 9.33 7.52
CA ILE A 51 0.36 10.49 8.40
C ILE A 51 -0.93 10.80 9.18
N PHE A 52 -2.09 10.50 8.59
CA PHE A 52 -3.41 10.71 9.16
C PHE A 52 -3.67 9.79 10.36
N THR A 53 -2.96 8.65 10.45
CA THR A 53 -3.03 7.73 11.60
C THR A 53 -1.87 7.90 12.57
N MET A 54 -0.85 8.68 12.23
CA MET A 54 0.31 8.89 13.10
C MET A 54 0.18 10.16 13.94
N TYR A 55 -0.25 11.27 13.35
CA TYR A 55 -0.20 12.57 14.01
C TYR A 55 -1.58 12.99 14.53
N GLU A 56 -1.67 13.24 15.83
CA GLU A 56 -2.95 13.51 16.53
C GLU A 56 -3.69 14.75 16.01
N ASN A 57 -2.97 15.80 15.61
CA ASN A 57 -3.56 17.01 15.02
C ASN A 57 -4.27 16.72 13.69
N LEU A 58 -3.76 15.76 12.92
CA LEU A 58 -4.41 15.29 11.69
C LEU A 58 -5.59 14.38 12.00
N LYS A 59 -5.51 13.49 13.00
CA LYS A 59 -6.61 12.58 13.39
C LYS A 59 -7.87 13.31 13.82
N GLN A 60 -7.72 14.33 14.68
CA GLN A 60 -8.86 14.99 15.34
C GLN A 60 -9.82 15.68 14.38
N ASN A 61 -9.35 16.03 13.18
CA ASN A 61 -10.14 16.75 12.18
C ASN A 61 -10.40 15.91 10.91
N LEU A 62 -10.16 14.59 10.96
CA LEU A 62 -10.44 13.73 9.80
C LEU A 62 -11.94 13.70 9.50
N PRO A 63 -12.34 13.80 8.21
CA PRO A 63 -13.67 13.40 7.80
C PRO A 63 -13.93 11.96 8.22
N SER A 64 -15.14 11.66 8.67
CA SER A 64 -15.50 10.38 9.30
C SER A 64 -15.37 9.14 8.40
N TRP A 65 -15.07 9.28 7.10
CA TRP A 65 -15.21 8.19 6.11
C TRP A 65 -14.18 8.13 4.96
N THR A 66 -13.04 8.83 5.00
CA THR A 66 -12.17 8.93 3.81
C THR A 66 -10.85 8.20 3.99
N ASN A 67 -10.85 6.87 3.86
CA ASN A 67 -9.56 6.19 3.72
C ASN A 67 -9.59 4.92 2.85
N PRO A 68 -9.08 4.96 1.61
CA PRO A 68 -8.30 6.06 1.01
C PRO A 68 -9.14 7.34 0.77
N TRP A 69 -8.47 8.49 0.68
CA TRP A 69 -9.13 9.76 0.34
C TRP A 69 -9.64 9.71 -1.09
N GLU A 70 -10.85 10.16 -1.33
CA GLU A 70 -11.44 10.14 -2.67
C GLU A 70 -10.98 11.34 -3.50
N ASN A 71 -10.60 12.46 -2.88
CA ASN A 71 -10.22 13.68 -3.58
C ASN A 71 -8.80 14.14 -3.20
N LEU A 72 -7.88 14.11 -4.17
CA LEU A 72 -6.48 14.48 -4.01
C LEU A 72 -6.34 15.93 -3.55
N PHE A 73 -7.08 16.86 -4.17
CA PHE A 73 -7.00 18.28 -3.84
C PHE A 73 -7.53 18.56 -2.43
N GLU A 74 -8.60 17.89 -2.01
CA GLU A 74 -9.12 18.03 -0.64
C GLU A 74 -8.15 17.46 0.38
N MET A 75 -7.55 16.29 0.11
CA MET A 75 -6.55 15.68 0.98
C MET A 75 -5.33 16.59 1.17
N THR A 76 -4.76 17.12 0.08
CA THR A 76 -3.59 18.01 0.16
C THR A 76 -3.95 19.34 0.81
N SER A 77 -5.06 19.97 0.43
CA SER A 77 -5.53 21.22 1.05
C SER A 77 -5.79 21.07 2.55
N TYR A 78 -6.37 19.95 2.97
CA TYR A 78 -6.57 19.63 4.38
C TYR A 78 -5.22 19.52 5.11
N THR A 79 -4.28 18.77 4.51
CA THR A 79 -2.95 18.53 5.10
C THR A 79 -2.17 19.84 5.19
N ASP A 80 -2.13 20.65 4.13
CA ASP A 80 -1.48 21.96 4.14
C ASP A 80 -2.09 22.92 5.16
N LYS A 81 -3.40 22.89 5.36
CA LYS A 81 -4.05 23.76 6.34
C LYS A 81 -3.68 23.41 7.78
N ILE A 82 -3.56 22.12 8.09
CA ILE A 82 -3.37 21.62 9.47
C ILE A 82 -1.88 21.39 9.80
N TRP A 83 -1.06 21.11 8.79
CA TRP A 83 0.29 20.57 8.94
C TRP A 83 1.39 21.39 8.27
N LYS A 84 1.07 22.56 7.71
CA LYS A 84 1.96 23.43 6.93
C LYS A 84 3.41 23.51 7.43
N ASP A 85 3.61 23.91 8.68
CA ASP A 85 4.95 24.16 9.23
C ASP A 85 5.57 22.90 9.87
N HIS A 86 4.92 21.75 9.71
CA HIS A 86 5.23 20.50 10.38
C HIS A 86 5.36 19.33 9.39
N TRP A 87 5.42 19.61 8.09
CA TRP A 87 5.70 18.59 7.08
C TRP A 87 6.92 17.78 7.48
N LYS A 88 6.73 16.47 7.53
CA LYS A 88 7.77 15.47 7.70
C LYS A 88 8.04 14.79 6.36
N PRO A 89 9.22 14.16 6.20
CA PRO A 89 9.47 13.36 5.02
C PRO A 89 8.31 12.39 4.79
N SER A 90 7.63 12.52 3.65
CA SER A 90 6.40 11.79 3.34
C SER A 90 6.14 11.78 1.85
N TRP A 91 5.37 10.79 1.41
CA TRP A 91 5.00 10.60 0.01
C TRP A 91 3.49 10.70 -0.15
N ILE A 92 3.07 11.53 -1.09
CA ILE A 92 1.68 11.55 -1.58
C ILE A 92 1.55 10.41 -2.58
N ILE A 93 0.57 9.54 -2.37
CA ILE A 93 0.35 8.36 -3.22
C ILE A 93 -1.08 8.26 -3.75
N GLY A 94 -1.18 7.68 -4.94
CA GLY A 94 -2.41 7.11 -5.48
C GLY A 94 -2.46 5.61 -5.25
N ILE A 95 -3.65 5.08 -4.93
CA ILE A 95 -3.89 3.66 -4.69
C ILE A 95 -4.91 3.17 -5.71
N THR A 96 -4.57 2.13 -6.45
CA THR A 96 -5.45 1.49 -7.43
C THR A 96 -5.90 0.11 -6.96
N LEU A 97 -6.98 -0.40 -7.54
CA LEU A 97 -7.44 -1.77 -7.45
C LEU A 97 -7.44 -2.40 -8.85
N LEU A 98 -6.78 -3.55 -8.98
CA LEU A 98 -6.81 -4.34 -10.20
C LEU A 98 -8.00 -5.31 -10.15
N SER A 99 -9.00 -5.07 -11.00
CA SER A 99 -10.26 -5.83 -11.01
C SER A 99 -10.58 -6.42 -12.37
N GLY A 100 -11.04 -7.67 -12.39
CA GLY A 100 -11.61 -8.32 -13.59
C GLY A 100 -13.09 -8.02 -13.80
N VAL A 101 -13.75 -7.39 -12.82
CA VAL A 101 -15.17 -7.01 -12.89
C VAL A 101 -15.23 -5.57 -13.37
N ASN A 102 -16.20 -5.26 -14.24
CA ASN A 102 -16.67 -3.88 -14.43
C ASN A 102 -17.26 -3.40 -13.09
N LEU A 103 -16.40 -2.97 -12.18
CA LEU A 103 -16.81 -2.20 -11.02
C LEU A 103 -17.46 -0.94 -11.60
N ILE A 104 -18.68 -0.65 -11.13
CA ILE A 104 -19.29 0.67 -11.33
C ILE A 104 -18.19 1.65 -10.92
N ALA A 105 -17.74 2.44 -11.89
CA ALA A 105 -16.51 3.17 -11.75
C ALA A 105 -16.54 3.98 -10.45
N TYR A 106 -15.38 4.06 -9.78
CA TYR A 106 -15.15 4.96 -8.66
C TYR A 106 -15.14 6.41 -9.20
N ASP A 107 -16.23 6.83 -9.85
CA ASP A 107 -16.41 8.12 -10.53
C ASP A 107 -16.42 9.29 -9.54
N HIS A 108 -16.41 9.00 -8.24
CA HIS A 108 -16.29 9.97 -7.16
C HIS A 108 -14.83 10.25 -6.78
N VAL A 109 -13.86 9.44 -7.24
CA VAL A 109 -12.44 9.70 -6.99
C VAL A 109 -11.97 10.82 -7.93
N ILE A 110 -11.31 11.84 -7.38
CA ILE A 110 -10.91 13.07 -8.07
C ILE A 110 -9.41 13.32 -7.84
N PRO A 111 -8.56 13.30 -8.89
CA PRO A 111 -8.87 12.91 -10.27
C PRO A 111 -9.31 11.44 -10.37
N SER A 112 -10.11 11.08 -11.39
CA SER A 112 -10.72 9.75 -11.52
C SER A 112 -9.82 8.71 -12.20
N GLY A 113 -8.57 9.04 -12.46
CA GLY A 113 -7.63 8.17 -13.17
C GLY A 113 -6.18 8.56 -12.90
N LEU A 114 -5.28 7.64 -13.24
CA LEU A 114 -3.84 7.84 -13.13
C LEU A 114 -3.37 8.93 -14.08
N GLU A 115 -2.51 9.82 -13.59
CA GLU A 115 -1.81 10.79 -14.42
C GLU A 115 -0.48 10.23 -14.91
N LYS A 116 0.00 10.72 -16.07
CA LYS A 116 1.19 10.18 -16.75
C LYS A 116 2.50 10.40 -15.98
N ASN A 117 2.53 11.38 -15.10
CA ASN A 117 3.70 11.76 -14.30
C ASN A 117 3.79 11.00 -12.98
N TRP A 118 2.77 10.23 -12.58
CA TRP A 118 2.84 9.45 -11.36
C TRP A 118 3.78 8.25 -11.56
N MET A 119 4.67 8.04 -10.60
CA MET A 119 5.66 6.97 -10.67
C MET A 119 5.10 5.71 -10.04
N PHE A 120 5.01 4.63 -10.82
CA PHE A 120 4.62 3.32 -10.31
C PHE A 120 5.63 2.79 -9.29
N LEU A 121 5.15 2.41 -8.10
CA LEU A 121 5.97 1.88 -7.00
C LEU A 121 5.95 0.35 -6.91
N GLY A 122 4.87 -0.28 -7.39
CA GLY A 122 4.65 -1.72 -7.30
C GLY A 122 3.22 -2.08 -6.91
N TYR A 123 2.93 -3.38 -6.89
CA TYR A 123 1.66 -3.95 -6.45
C TYR A 123 1.79 -4.61 -5.07
N ASP A 124 0.81 -4.35 -4.22
CA ASP A 124 0.56 -5.06 -2.96
C ASP A 124 -0.63 -6.03 -3.12
N VAL A 125 -0.76 -6.97 -2.19
CA VAL A 125 -1.85 -7.93 -2.13
C VAL A 125 -2.52 -7.85 -0.78
N SER A 126 -3.75 -7.31 -0.74
CA SER A 126 -4.42 -6.92 0.50
C SER A 126 -5.90 -7.30 0.51
N ASP A 127 -6.50 -7.40 1.69
CA ASP A 127 -7.94 -7.63 1.82
C ASP A 127 -8.77 -6.36 1.51
N LYS A 128 -10.08 -6.42 1.70
CA LYS A 128 -10.99 -5.27 1.51
C LYS A 128 -10.79 -4.13 2.53
N TYR A 129 -10.08 -4.39 3.63
CA TYR A 129 -9.72 -3.43 4.66
C TYR A 129 -8.26 -2.94 4.50
N LEU A 130 -7.62 -3.30 3.38
CA LEU A 130 -6.23 -3.00 3.05
C LEU A 130 -5.19 -3.67 3.96
N LEU A 131 -5.57 -4.70 4.72
CA LEU A 131 -4.62 -5.55 5.45
C LEU A 131 -3.79 -6.35 4.44
N SER A 132 -2.46 -6.22 4.47
CA SER A 132 -1.59 -6.83 3.46
C SER A 132 -1.29 -8.30 3.77
N GLY A 133 -1.70 -9.17 2.86
CA GLY A 133 -1.33 -10.58 2.85
C GLY A 133 0.13 -10.81 2.44
N LEU A 134 0.75 -9.81 1.82
CA LEU A 134 2.17 -9.83 1.45
C LEU A 134 3.08 -9.45 2.63
N THR A 135 2.66 -8.51 3.49
CA THR A 135 3.57 -7.91 4.48
C THR A 135 3.02 -7.82 5.90
N ASN A 136 1.77 -8.24 6.19
CA ASN A 136 1.18 -8.11 7.53
C ASN A 136 0.39 -9.33 8.06
N CYS A 137 0.30 -10.43 7.31
CA CYS A 137 -0.36 -11.65 7.82
C CYS A 137 0.60 -12.69 8.44
N GLY A 138 1.89 -12.36 8.53
CA GLY A 138 2.93 -13.23 9.06
C GLY A 138 3.19 -14.46 8.19
N TYR A 139 4.40 -15.01 8.29
CA TYR A 139 4.79 -16.22 7.61
C TYR A 139 5.34 -17.24 8.60
N LYS A 140 4.95 -18.50 8.41
CA LYS A 140 5.58 -19.59 9.15
C LYS A 140 6.99 -19.82 8.57
N PRO A 141 7.99 -20.19 9.39
CA PRO A 141 9.37 -20.39 8.92
C PRO A 141 9.49 -21.35 7.72
N GLU A 142 8.71 -22.42 7.70
CA GLU A 142 8.68 -23.41 6.62
C GLU A 142 8.08 -22.86 5.30
N GLU A 143 7.15 -21.90 5.39
CA GLU A 143 6.53 -21.26 4.23
C GLU A 143 7.49 -20.27 3.56
N ILE A 144 8.23 -19.51 4.38
CA ILE A 144 9.14 -18.47 3.92
C ILE A 144 10.15 -19.01 2.91
N SER A 145 10.74 -20.18 3.19
CA SER A 145 11.78 -20.74 2.31
C SER A 145 11.23 -21.09 0.92
N LEU A 146 10.01 -21.64 0.86
CA LEU A 146 9.33 -21.96 -0.39
C LEU A 146 8.92 -20.69 -1.15
N LEU A 147 8.37 -19.72 -0.42
CA LEU A 147 7.92 -18.45 -0.99
C LEU A 147 9.10 -17.61 -1.47
N LYS A 148 10.22 -17.58 -0.74
CA LYS A 148 11.48 -16.94 -1.16
C LYS A 148 11.94 -17.47 -2.50
N ASN A 149 11.99 -18.80 -2.65
CA ASN A 149 12.46 -19.41 -3.90
C ASN A 149 11.58 -19.05 -5.09
N LYS A 150 10.26 -18.93 -4.87
CA LYS A 150 9.31 -18.60 -5.93
C LYS A 150 9.26 -17.11 -6.25
N TRP A 151 9.17 -16.25 -5.24
CA TRP A 151 8.73 -14.86 -5.40
C TRP A 151 9.85 -13.82 -5.30
N LYS A 152 11.04 -14.16 -4.79
CA LYS A 152 12.10 -13.15 -4.54
C LYS A 152 12.47 -12.32 -5.78
N ASN A 153 12.38 -12.89 -6.98
CA ASN A 153 12.75 -12.23 -8.23
C ASN A 153 11.61 -11.40 -8.82
N HIS A 154 10.41 -11.49 -8.24
CA HIS A 154 9.23 -10.72 -8.62
C HIS A 154 8.98 -9.53 -7.68
N LEU A 155 9.72 -9.48 -6.56
CA LEU A 155 9.60 -8.43 -5.55
C LEU A 155 10.72 -7.41 -5.70
N ASN A 156 10.35 -6.15 -5.65
CA ASN A 156 11.29 -5.04 -5.81
C ASN A 156 11.90 -4.60 -4.48
N LYS A 157 12.68 -3.51 -4.53
CA LYS A 157 13.37 -2.93 -3.38
C LYS A 157 12.45 -2.40 -2.27
N TYR A 158 11.13 -2.39 -2.49
CA TYR A 158 10.10 -1.97 -1.54
C TYR A 158 9.22 -3.12 -1.05
N HIS A 159 9.58 -4.36 -1.38
CA HIS A 159 8.76 -5.55 -1.08
C HIS A 159 7.42 -5.61 -1.81
N LEU A 160 7.30 -4.93 -2.96
CA LEU A 160 6.12 -4.95 -3.81
C LEU A 160 6.38 -5.76 -5.09
N PHE A 161 5.32 -6.27 -5.72
CA PHE A 161 5.44 -6.92 -7.03
C PHE A 161 5.60 -5.87 -8.15
N ASP A 162 6.52 -6.10 -9.08
CA ASP A 162 6.70 -5.20 -10.24
C ASP A 162 5.71 -5.48 -11.39
N ASP A 163 5.03 -6.62 -11.36
CA ASP A 163 4.09 -7.04 -12.40
C ASP A 163 2.75 -7.54 -11.83
N PRO A 164 1.63 -7.23 -12.52
CA PRO A 164 0.30 -7.56 -12.02
C PRO A 164 -0.01 -9.05 -12.07
N GLU A 165 0.66 -9.83 -12.91
CA GLU A 165 0.42 -11.27 -13.05
C GLU A 165 0.93 -12.01 -11.80
N SER A 166 2.15 -11.71 -11.36
CA SER A 166 2.75 -12.25 -10.14
C SER A 166 1.93 -11.87 -8.91
N ALA A 167 1.52 -10.61 -8.80
CA ALA A 167 0.63 -10.15 -7.72
C ALA A 167 -0.70 -10.91 -7.72
N THR A 168 -1.31 -11.09 -8.91
CA THR A 168 -2.57 -11.83 -9.06
C THR A 168 -2.39 -13.29 -8.66
N GLN A 169 -1.32 -13.95 -9.07
CA GLN A 169 -1.03 -15.33 -8.67
C GLN A 169 -0.82 -15.43 -7.15
N PHE A 170 -0.20 -14.41 -6.53
CA PHE A 170 0.00 -14.36 -5.08
C PHE A 170 -1.30 -14.20 -4.30
N THR A 171 -2.35 -13.58 -4.85
CA THR A 171 -3.67 -13.52 -4.18
C THR A 171 -4.19 -14.91 -3.81
N ASN A 172 -3.99 -15.92 -4.66
CA ASN A 172 -4.40 -17.30 -4.37
C ASN A 172 -3.64 -17.88 -3.17
N ILE A 173 -2.35 -17.55 -3.05
CA ILE A 173 -1.53 -17.96 -1.92
C ILE A 173 -2.00 -17.26 -0.65
N ALA A 174 -2.24 -15.95 -0.69
CA ALA A 174 -2.75 -15.20 0.46
C ALA A 174 -4.12 -15.72 0.92
N ASN A 175 -5.05 -15.93 -0.01
CA ASN A 175 -6.38 -16.49 0.26
C ASN A 175 -6.33 -17.88 0.92
N GLN A 176 -5.37 -18.72 0.54
CA GLN A 176 -5.20 -20.05 1.14
C GLN A 176 -4.55 -19.99 2.51
N ARG A 177 -3.58 -19.11 2.70
CA ARG A 177 -2.81 -18.97 3.94
C ARG A 177 -3.60 -18.29 5.04
N VAL A 178 -4.47 -17.35 4.68
CA VAL A 178 -5.19 -16.46 5.61
C VAL A 178 -6.67 -16.38 5.22
N PRO A 179 -7.40 -17.51 5.28
CA PRO A 179 -8.78 -17.59 4.78
C PRO A 179 -9.76 -16.63 5.48
N GLU A 180 -9.50 -16.25 6.73
CA GLU A 180 -10.31 -15.29 7.49
C GLU A 180 -10.27 -13.86 6.95
N HIS A 181 -9.24 -13.52 6.16
CA HIS A 181 -9.07 -12.23 5.49
C HIS A 181 -9.36 -12.30 3.98
N ALA A 182 -9.66 -13.49 3.45
CA ALA A 182 -10.05 -13.62 2.06
C ALA A 182 -11.39 -12.89 1.77
N PRO A 183 -11.59 -12.31 0.57
CA PRO A 183 -10.68 -12.33 -0.56
C PRO A 183 -9.60 -11.23 -0.49
N PHE A 184 -8.36 -11.62 -0.82
CA PHE A 184 -7.27 -10.71 -1.16
C PHE A 184 -7.37 -10.25 -2.62
N ASN A 185 -7.04 -8.99 -2.85
CA ASN A 185 -7.02 -8.33 -4.15
C ASN A 185 -5.66 -7.67 -4.40
N VAL A 186 -5.38 -7.35 -5.66
CA VAL A 186 -4.15 -6.67 -6.06
C VAL A 186 -4.39 -5.17 -6.06
N TYR A 187 -3.52 -4.43 -5.37
CA TYR A 187 -3.56 -2.97 -5.31
C TYR A 187 -2.26 -2.37 -5.85
N GLY A 188 -2.36 -1.40 -6.76
CA GLY A 188 -1.19 -0.68 -7.26
C GLY A 188 -0.91 0.57 -6.42
N LEU A 189 0.37 0.85 -6.20
CA LEU A 189 0.84 2.03 -5.50
C LEU A 189 1.58 2.95 -6.47
N TYR A 190 1.22 4.23 -6.46
CA TYR A 190 1.77 5.24 -7.37
C TYR A 190 2.22 6.45 -6.57
N LEU A 191 3.48 6.84 -6.70
CA LEU A 191 3.99 8.09 -6.14
C LEU A 191 3.54 9.27 -6.99
N ILE A 192 2.90 10.23 -6.32
CA ILE A 192 2.45 11.49 -6.92
C ILE A 192 3.48 12.59 -6.67
N GLU A 193 3.91 12.73 -5.41
CA GLU A 193 4.82 13.78 -4.97
C GLU A 193 5.61 13.34 -3.72
N GLU A 194 6.87 13.78 -3.63
CA GLU A 194 7.70 13.64 -2.44
C GLU A 194 7.76 14.96 -1.67
N HIS A 195 7.48 14.91 -0.37
CA HIS A 195 7.85 15.95 0.58
C HIS A 195 9.06 15.45 1.37
N LEU A 196 10.20 16.14 1.25
CA LEU A 196 11.48 15.77 1.87
C LEU A 196 11.85 16.70 3.02
#